data_AF-A0A0S6UWW4-F1
#
_entry.id   AF-A0A0S6UWW4-F1
#
_cell.length_a   1.000
_cell.length_b   1.000
_cell.length_c   1.000
_cell.angle_alpha   90.00
_cell.angle_beta   90.00
_cell.angle_gamma   90.00
#
_symmetry.space_group_name_H-M   'P 1'
#
loop_
_entity.id
_entity.type
_entity.pdbx_description
1 polymer ?
#
loop_
_entity_poly.entity_id
_entity_poly.type
_entity_poly.pdbx_seq_one_letter_code
_entity_poly.pdbx_strand_id
1 'polypeptide(L)'
;MTDTPKFGFFPGRRDRDRTFLEMVRVEGIFQSAAAKLEWANRHIAELDRQSSEHLKATCTFRLQRSGLAGGTRMLFNAPYSVPLRFGLMIGDVANNLRSTLDHIAWKVTSRHVPDENLQRKIQYPFPGKNGLQQAIKSTFLIRAGDEAVKIVEKYSDAINGLDQLNNGDKHRLTTPLSQVAEIRGSPQRRPRQTTTSQPTNF
;
A
#
# COMPACT_ATOMS: atom_id res chain seq x y z
N MET A 1 -15.32 21.73 -3.84
CA MET A 1 -15.82 20.96 -2.67
C MET A 1 -15.72 19.50 -3.04
N THR A 2 -14.68 18.81 -2.56
CA THR A 2 -14.41 17.41 -2.88
C THR A 2 -14.86 16.55 -1.71
N ASP A 3 -16.00 15.88 -1.88
CA ASP A 3 -16.49 14.86 -0.96
C ASP A 3 -15.48 13.72 -0.89
N THR A 4 -14.85 13.57 0.28
CA THR A 4 -14.03 12.42 0.61
C THR A 4 -14.99 11.26 0.91
N PRO A 5 -14.78 10.05 0.37
CA PRO A 5 -15.67 8.93 0.63
C PRO A 5 -15.67 8.58 2.13
N LYS A 6 -16.82 8.75 2.79
CA LYS A 6 -17.06 8.27 4.16
C LYS A 6 -17.13 6.75 4.14
N PHE A 7 -16.01 6.09 4.38
CA PHE A 7 -15.98 4.65 4.65
C PHE A 7 -16.72 4.36 5.98
N GLY A 8 -17.73 3.48 5.92
CA GLY A 8 -18.29 2.83 7.13
C GLY A 8 -19.73 3.20 7.54
N PHE A 9 -20.66 3.40 6.60
CA PHE A 9 -22.07 3.51 6.95
C PHE A 9 -22.69 2.13 7.24
N PHE A 10 -23.10 1.89 8.49
CA PHE A 10 -23.94 0.77 8.88
C PHE A 10 -25.31 1.31 9.32
N PRO A 11 -26.42 0.98 8.63
CA PRO A 11 -27.73 1.48 9.02
C PRO A 11 -28.27 0.70 10.22
N GLY A 12 -28.55 1.40 11.32
CA GLY A 12 -29.43 0.91 12.37
C GLY A 12 -28.89 1.01 13.80
N ARG A 13 -28.68 2.23 14.31
CA ARG A 13 -28.88 2.58 15.73
C ARG A 13 -28.98 4.10 15.87
N ARG A 14 -30.05 4.57 16.52
CA ARG A 14 -30.42 5.99 16.71
C ARG A 14 -29.58 6.67 17.80
N ASP A 15 -28.26 6.63 17.68
CA ASP A 15 -27.42 7.52 18.50
C ASP A 15 -26.30 8.12 17.64
N ARG A 16 -26.57 9.35 17.19
CA ARG A 16 -25.67 10.36 16.59
C ARG A 16 -24.45 9.86 15.83
N ASP A 17 -24.55 9.83 14.50
CA ASP A 17 -23.55 10.10 13.44
C ASP A 17 -22.06 10.18 13.80
N ARG A 18 -21.55 9.26 14.62
CA ARG A 18 -20.11 9.07 14.80
C ARG A 18 -19.72 7.92 13.89
N THR A 19 -18.85 8.20 12.94
CA THR A 19 -18.17 7.17 12.15
C THR A 19 -17.50 6.17 13.10
N PHE A 20 -17.35 4.92 12.68
CA PHE A 20 -16.64 3.90 13.48
C PHE A 20 -15.27 4.41 13.97
N LEU A 21 -14.57 5.18 13.13
CA LEU A 21 -13.32 5.83 13.48
C LEU A 21 -13.48 6.87 14.61
N GLU A 22 -14.53 7.67 14.59
CA GLU A 22 -14.83 8.60 15.69
C GLU A 22 -15.18 7.88 17.00
N MET A 23 -15.90 6.76 16.93
CA MET A 23 -16.17 5.94 18.12
C MET A 23 -14.88 5.34 18.69
N VAL A 24 -14.01 4.80 17.84
CA VAL A 24 -12.71 4.24 18.25
C VAL A 24 -11.77 5.33 18.79
N ARG A 25 -11.85 6.56 18.26
CA ARG A 25 -11.00 7.70 18.61
C ARG A 25 -11.25 8.25 20.01
N VAL A 26 -12.52 8.31 20.44
CA VAL A 26 -12.88 9.02 21.68
C VAL A 26 -12.72 8.12 22.91
N GLU A 27 -13.06 6.83 22.82
CA GLU A 27 -13.12 5.95 24.02
C GLU A 27 -12.70 4.49 23.76
N GLY A 28 -12.18 4.18 22.57
CA GLY A 28 -11.97 2.80 22.13
C GLY A 28 -10.63 2.17 22.55
N ILE A 29 -10.62 0.85 22.76
CA ILE A 29 -9.41 0.04 23.00
C ILE A 29 -8.34 0.14 21.88
N PHE A 30 -8.71 0.71 20.72
CA PHE A 30 -7.87 0.91 19.55
C PHE A 30 -7.51 2.38 19.27
N GLN A 31 -7.67 3.29 20.24
CA GLN A 31 -7.37 4.72 20.07
C GLN A 31 -5.97 4.99 19.47
N SER A 32 -4.95 4.27 19.95
CA SER A 32 -3.58 4.42 19.44
C SER A 32 -3.42 3.94 17.99
N ALA A 33 -4.17 2.92 17.57
CA ALA A 33 -4.19 2.47 16.19
C ALA A 33 -4.91 3.50 15.30
N ALA A 34 -6.03 4.05 15.75
CA ALA A 34 -6.77 5.09 15.05
C ALA A 34 -5.93 6.36 14.83
N ALA A 35 -5.19 6.82 15.85
CA ALA A 35 -4.32 7.98 15.73
C ALA A 35 -3.23 7.80 14.67
N LYS A 36 -2.61 6.61 14.59
CA LYS A 36 -1.60 6.28 13.58
C LYS A 36 -2.19 6.21 12.18
N LEU A 37 -3.37 5.62 12.03
CA LEU A 37 -4.08 5.57 10.75
C LEU A 37 -4.45 6.98 10.26
N GLU A 38 -4.93 7.84 11.17
CA GLU A 38 -5.24 9.24 10.85
C GLU A 38 -3.97 9.98 10.39
N TRP A 39 -2.86 9.80 11.10
CA TRP A 39 -1.58 10.40 10.74
C TRP A 39 -1.10 9.94 9.35
N ALA A 40 -1.14 8.64 9.08
CA ALA A 40 -0.83 8.09 7.76
C ALA A 40 -1.72 8.68 6.66
N ASN A 41 -3.03 8.79 6.90
CA ASN A 41 -3.97 9.37 5.92
C ASN A 41 -3.67 10.84 5.61
N ARG A 42 -3.25 11.64 6.61
CA ARG A 42 -2.84 13.03 6.37
C ARG A 42 -1.61 13.09 5.46
N HIS A 43 -0.61 12.24 5.69
CA HIS A 43 0.57 12.19 4.84
C HIS A 43 0.30 11.63 3.44
N ILE A 44 -0.64 10.68 3.30
CA ILE A 44 -1.10 10.23 1.98
C ILE A 44 -1.74 11.38 1.22
N ALA A 45 -2.66 12.12 1.84
CA ALA A 45 -3.34 13.26 1.21
C ALA A 45 -2.34 14.36 0.81
N GLU A 46 -1.37 14.65 1.67
CA GLU A 46 -0.35 15.65 1.38
C GLU A 46 0.63 15.20 0.29
N LEU A 47 1.04 13.92 0.30
CA LEU A 47 1.86 13.34 -0.75
C LEU A 47 1.14 13.37 -2.09
N ASP A 48 -0.15 13.00 -2.13
CA ASP A 48 -0.98 13.04 -3.35
C ASP A 48 -1.07 14.47 -3.92
N ARG A 49 -1.35 15.45 -3.05
CA ARG A 49 -1.41 16.86 -3.42
C ARG A 49 -0.07 17.35 -3.99
N GLN A 50 1.02 17.16 -3.25
CA GLN A 50 2.34 17.68 -3.64
C GLN A 50 2.91 16.94 -4.85
N SER A 51 2.71 15.63 -4.96
CA SER A 51 3.19 14.85 -6.11
C SER A 51 2.41 15.22 -7.38
N SER A 52 1.10 15.42 -7.29
CA SER A 52 0.28 15.91 -8.40
C SER A 52 0.72 17.29 -8.89
N GLU A 53 0.94 18.22 -7.96
CA GLU A 53 1.46 19.56 -8.29
C GLU A 53 2.86 19.48 -8.92
N HIS A 54 3.74 18.66 -8.36
CA HIS A 54 5.08 18.47 -8.87
C HIS A 54 5.05 17.90 -10.29
N LEU A 55 4.35 16.78 -10.53
CA LEU A 55 4.24 16.16 -11.85
C LEU A 55 3.63 17.10 -12.90
N LYS A 56 2.62 17.90 -12.53
CA LYS A 56 2.03 18.90 -13.45
C LYS A 56 3.03 19.99 -13.84
N ALA A 57 3.86 20.43 -12.90
CA ALA A 57 4.84 21.48 -13.13
C ALA A 57 6.09 20.97 -13.86
N THR A 58 6.46 19.70 -13.70
CA THR A 58 7.77 19.19 -14.09
C THR A 58 7.74 18.18 -15.22
N CYS A 59 6.65 17.44 -15.42
CA CYS A 59 6.62 16.37 -16.41
C CYS A 59 6.03 16.83 -17.74
N THR A 60 6.73 16.55 -18.84
CA THR A 60 6.19 16.71 -20.19
C THR A 60 6.20 15.38 -20.92
N PHE A 61 5.07 15.05 -21.56
CA PHE A 61 4.96 13.93 -22.47
C PHE A 61 5.07 14.46 -23.90
N ARG A 62 6.01 13.93 -24.68
CA ARG A 62 6.12 14.22 -26.12
C ARG A 62 5.93 12.95 -26.92
N LEU A 63 4.99 12.98 -27.83
CA LEU A 63 4.81 11.90 -28.81
C LEU A 63 5.76 12.15 -29.98
N GLN A 64 6.78 11.31 -30.15
CA GLN A 64 7.69 11.37 -31.29
C GLN A 64 7.34 10.26 -32.28
N ARG A 65 6.89 10.65 -33.49
CA ARG A 65 6.72 9.71 -34.60
C ARG A 65 8.08 9.50 -35.27
N SER A 66 8.53 8.26 -35.36
CA SER A 66 9.76 7.89 -36.04
C SER A 66 9.49 7.80 -37.55
N GLY A 67 10.17 8.66 -38.33
CA GLY A 67 9.90 8.88 -39.75
C GLY A 67 10.20 7.72 -40.70
N LEU A 68 10.87 6.65 -40.27
CA LEU A 68 11.30 5.55 -41.16
C LEU A 68 10.59 4.21 -40.93
N ALA A 69 9.95 3.99 -39.78
CA ALA A 69 9.38 2.68 -39.43
C ALA A 69 7.92 2.73 -38.92
N GLY A 70 7.23 3.89 -39.03
CA GLY A 70 5.86 4.05 -38.54
C GLY A 70 5.68 3.93 -37.02
N GLY A 71 6.78 3.79 -36.28
CA GLY A 71 6.77 3.64 -34.83
C GLY A 71 6.44 4.95 -34.14
N THR A 72 5.49 4.91 -33.20
CA THR A 72 5.23 6.01 -32.28
C THR A 72 5.97 5.75 -30.97
N ARG A 73 6.83 6.67 -30.53
CA ARG A 73 7.49 6.62 -29.23
C ARG A 73 6.93 7.74 -28.34
N MET A 74 6.66 7.42 -27.08
CA MET A 74 6.31 8.41 -26.07
C MET A 74 7.59 8.73 -25.28
N LEU A 75 8.03 9.99 -25.34
CA LEU A 75 9.13 10.51 -24.54
C LEU A 75 8.55 11.12 -23.26
N PHE A 76 9.02 10.64 -22.12
CA PHE A 76 8.74 11.22 -20.82
C PHE A 76 9.95 12.05 -20.40
N ASN A 77 9.77 13.36 -20.27
CA ASN A 77 10.81 14.25 -19.77
C ASN A 77 10.40 14.76 -18.39
N ALA A 78 11.15 14.34 -17.37
CA ALA A 78 11.06 14.82 -16.00
C ALA A 78 12.43 15.40 -15.61
N PRO A 79 12.72 16.66 -15.97
CA PRO A 79 14.04 17.25 -15.78
C PRO A 79 14.34 17.62 -14.32
N TYR A 80 13.39 17.40 -13.40
CA TYR A 80 13.53 17.74 -11.99
C TYR A 80 13.65 16.49 -11.13
N SER A 81 14.49 16.59 -10.10
CA SER A 81 14.62 15.56 -9.09
C SER A 81 13.35 15.47 -8.23
N VAL A 82 12.95 14.24 -7.90
CA VAL A 82 11.84 14.00 -6.97
C VAL A 82 12.17 14.64 -5.61
N PRO A 83 11.28 15.47 -5.04
CA PRO A 83 11.54 16.11 -3.75
C PRO A 83 11.82 15.08 -2.65
N LEU A 84 12.92 15.26 -1.92
CA LEU A 84 13.39 14.35 -0.87
C LEU A 84 12.33 14.06 0.20
N ARG A 85 11.51 15.08 0.50
CA ARG A 85 10.38 14.97 1.45
C ARG A 85 9.34 13.91 1.07
N PHE A 86 9.24 13.51 -0.20
CA PHE A 86 8.32 12.45 -0.62
C PHE A 86 8.75 11.11 -0.03
N GLY A 87 10.04 10.78 -0.08
CA GLY A 87 10.57 9.56 0.53
C GLY A 87 10.32 9.51 2.04
N LEU A 88 10.49 10.65 2.73
CA LEU A 88 10.18 10.78 4.16
C LEU A 88 8.69 10.54 4.46
N MET A 89 7.79 11.14 3.69
CA MET A 89 6.34 10.93 3.85
C MET A 89 5.95 9.47 3.59
N ILE A 90 6.50 8.84 2.55
CA ILE A 90 6.23 7.43 2.23
C ILE A 90 6.70 6.52 3.37
N GLY A 91 7.91 6.72 3.88
CA GLY A 91 8.45 5.95 5.00
C GLY A 91 7.58 6.08 6.25
N ASP A 92 7.14 7.30 6.55
CA ASP A 92 6.31 7.56 7.73
C ASP A 92 4.88 6.99 7.58
N VAL A 93 4.29 7.05 6.38
CA VAL A 93 3.03 6.38 6.06
C VAL A 93 3.16 4.87 6.27
N ALA A 94 4.19 4.25 5.68
CA ALA A 94 4.41 2.80 5.77
C ALA A 94 4.56 2.34 7.23
N ASN A 95 5.36 3.05 8.02
CA ASN A 95 5.59 2.75 9.42
C ASN A 95 4.32 2.87 10.26
N ASN A 96 3.54 3.94 10.06
CA ASN A 96 2.31 4.17 10.83
C ASN A 96 1.21 3.16 10.46
N LEU A 97 1.04 2.83 9.18
CA LEU A 97 0.09 1.80 8.76
C LEU A 97 0.46 0.42 9.32
N ARG A 98 1.76 0.04 9.28
CA ARG A 98 2.20 -1.23 9.86
C ARG A 98 1.95 -1.26 11.37
N SER A 99 2.39 -0.22 12.07
CA SER A 99 2.23 -0.10 13.51
C SER A 99 0.75 -0.08 13.94
N THR A 100 -0.15 0.40 13.08
CA THR A 100 -1.60 0.32 13.27
C THR A 100 -2.07 -1.13 13.32
N LEU A 101 -1.63 -1.96 12.37
CA LEU A 101 -1.96 -3.39 12.33
C LEU A 101 -1.38 -4.14 13.53
N ASP A 102 -0.12 -3.85 13.88
CA ASP A 102 0.55 -4.46 15.03
C ASP A 102 -0.18 -4.12 16.34
N HIS A 103 -0.62 -2.86 16.50
CA HIS A 103 -1.42 -2.45 17.66
C HIS A 103 -2.77 -3.18 17.74
N ILE A 104 -3.45 -3.35 16.60
CA ILE A 104 -4.71 -4.08 16.55
C ILE A 104 -4.48 -5.55 16.92
N ALA A 105 -3.48 -6.20 16.31
CA ALA A 105 -3.11 -7.59 16.58
C ALA A 105 -2.74 -7.80 18.05
N TRP A 106 -1.96 -6.89 18.62
CA TRP A 106 -1.60 -6.90 20.04
C TRP A 106 -2.83 -6.80 20.93
N LYS A 107 -3.72 -5.83 20.68
CA LYS A 107 -4.92 -5.59 21.50
C LYS A 107 -5.91 -6.76 21.48
N VAL A 108 -6.08 -7.43 20.35
CA VAL A 108 -7.01 -8.58 20.26
C VAL A 108 -6.43 -9.87 20.84
N THR A 109 -5.10 -10.03 20.80
CA THR A 109 -4.43 -11.30 21.13
C THR A 109 -3.86 -11.32 22.55
N SER A 110 -3.39 -10.18 23.11
CA SER A 110 -2.64 -10.15 24.37
C SER A 110 -3.42 -10.73 25.55
N ARG A 111 -4.73 -10.50 25.62
CA ARG A 111 -5.63 -11.08 26.64
C ARG A 111 -5.69 -12.63 26.63
N HIS A 112 -5.26 -13.26 25.54
CA HIS A 112 -5.23 -14.72 25.37
C HIS A 112 -3.80 -15.30 25.47
N VAL A 113 -2.81 -14.45 25.78
CA VAL A 113 -1.40 -14.83 25.93
C VAL A 113 -0.94 -14.44 27.35
N PRO A 114 -0.91 -15.39 28.31
CA PRO A 114 -0.63 -15.08 29.71
C PRO A 114 0.83 -14.70 29.98
N ASP A 115 1.78 -15.14 29.15
CA ASP A 115 3.21 -14.85 29.31
C ASP A 115 3.57 -13.51 28.66
N GLU A 116 4.01 -12.54 29.47
CA GLU A 116 4.44 -11.21 29.02
C GLU A 116 5.59 -11.26 28.01
N ASN A 117 6.51 -12.23 28.12
CA ASN A 117 7.59 -12.40 27.15
C ASN A 117 7.07 -12.87 25.79
N LEU A 118 5.99 -13.66 25.78
CA LEU A 118 5.31 -14.05 24.54
C LEU A 118 4.47 -12.91 23.97
N GLN A 119 3.90 -12.04 24.83
CA GLN A 119 3.17 -10.86 24.35
C GLN A 119 4.02 -9.91 23.50
N ARG A 120 5.34 -9.83 23.77
CA ARG A 120 6.29 -9.04 22.96
C ARG A 120 6.44 -9.56 21.52
N LYS A 121 6.04 -10.81 21.26
CA LYS A 121 6.08 -11.42 19.92
C LYS A 121 4.79 -11.22 19.13
N ILE A 122 3.75 -10.66 19.77
CA ILE A 122 2.48 -10.40 19.10
C ILE A 122 2.66 -9.19 18.17
N GLN A 123 2.43 -9.43 16.88
CA GLN A 123 2.46 -8.45 15.81
C GLN A 123 1.53 -8.93 14.69
N TYR A 124 1.25 -8.09 13.70
CA TYR A 124 0.47 -8.51 12.54
C TYR A 124 1.25 -9.56 11.72
N PRO A 125 0.63 -10.69 11.35
CA PRO A 125 1.31 -11.76 10.62
C PRO A 125 1.46 -11.43 9.13
N PHE A 126 2.56 -10.78 8.77
CA PHE A 126 2.93 -10.61 7.37
C PHE A 126 3.47 -11.94 6.79
N PRO A 127 3.04 -12.35 5.59
CA PRO A 127 3.53 -13.57 4.96
C PRO A 127 4.99 -13.40 4.54
N GLY A 128 5.90 -14.00 5.32
CA GLY A 128 7.32 -14.10 4.95
C GLY A 128 7.59 -15.32 4.04
N LYS A 129 8.88 -15.71 3.94
CA LYS A 129 9.31 -16.88 3.15
C LYS A 129 8.63 -18.19 3.54
N ASN A 130 8.21 -18.30 4.80
CA ASN A 130 7.62 -19.51 5.37
C ASN A 130 6.09 -19.55 5.24
N GLY A 131 5.49 -18.58 4.55
CA GLY A 131 4.04 -18.50 4.31
C GLY A 131 3.23 -17.92 5.47
N LEU A 132 1.95 -17.64 5.19
CA LEU A 132 1.04 -16.95 6.09
C LEU A 132 0.71 -17.76 7.35
N GLN A 133 0.45 -19.06 7.21
CA GLN A 133 0.07 -19.93 8.34
C GLN A 133 1.16 -20.00 9.42
N GLN A 134 2.43 -20.02 9.00
CA GLN A 134 3.54 -19.99 9.94
C GLN A 134 3.64 -18.63 10.65
N ALA A 135 3.37 -17.53 9.94
CA ALA A 135 3.33 -16.19 10.53
C ALA A 135 2.19 -16.03 11.55
N ILE A 136 1.00 -16.56 11.25
CA ILE A 136 -0.16 -16.56 12.18
C ILE A 136 0.19 -17.32 13.48
N LYS A 137 0.87 -18.46 13.36
CA LYS A 137 1.31 -19.26 14.52
C LYS A 137 2.38 -18.54 15.33
N SER A 138 3.41 -17.99 14.68
CA SER A 138 4.56 -17.38 15.38
C SER A 138 4.21 -16.06 16.07
N THR A 139 3.18 -15.36 15.59
CA THR A 139 2.67 -14.10 16.17
C THR A 139 1.54 -14.32 17.18
N PHE A 140 1.16 -15.57 17.43
CA PHE A 140 0.08 -15.98 18.33
C PHE A 140 -1.33 -15.51 17.94
N LEU A 141 -1.53 -14.92 16.76
CA LEU A 141 -2.83 -14.40 16.33
C LEU A 141 -3.92 -15.48 16.32
N ILE A 142 -3.55 -16.75 16.10
CA ILE A 142 -4.45 -17.91 16.22
C ILE A 142 -5.23 -17.95 17.55
N ARG A 143 -4.66 -17.38 18.63
CA ARG A 143 -5.29 -17.33 19.96
C ARG A 143 -6.39 -16.28 20.08
N ALA A 144 -6.48 -15.34 19.13
CA ALA A 144 -7.58 -14.37 19.07
C ALA A 144 -8.87 -14.97 18.47
N GLY A 145 -8.81 -16.20 17.96
CA GLY A 145 -9.95 -16.95 17.41
C GLY A 145 -10.03 -16.95 15.88
N ASP A 146 -10.86 -17.84 15.34
CA ASP A 146 -10.95 -18.13 13.90
C ASP A 146 -11.32 -16.91 13.05
N GLU A 147 -12.13 -15.99 13.58
CA GLU A 147 -12.51 -14.77 12.85
C GLU A 147 -11.31 -13.84 12.63
N ALA A 148 -10.38 -13.75 13.59
CA ALA A 148 -9.16 -12.95 13.42
C ALA A 148 -8.26 -13.54 12.33
N VAL A 149 -8.17 -14.88 12.28
CA VAL A 149 -7.44 -15.63 11.25
C VAL A 149 -8.04 -15.38 9.87
N LYS A 150 -9.36 -15.52 9.73
CA LYS A 150 -10.07 -15.28 8.46
C LYS A 150 -9.86 -13.86 7.93
N ILE A 151 -9.87 -12.85 8.80
CA ILE A 151 -9.61 -11.46 8.40
C ILE A 151 -8.19 -11.33 7.83
N VAL A 152 -7.19 -11.90 8.50
CA VAL A 152 -5.81 -11.88 8.02
C VAL A 152 -5.66 -12.60 6.70
N GLU A 153 -6.23 -13.80 6.56
CA GLU A 153 -6.20 -14.58 5.32
C GLU A 153 -6.86 -13.82 4.16
N LYS A 154 -7.96 -13.13 4.42
CA LYS A 154 -8.68 -12.36 3.40
C LYS A 154 -7.86 -11.19 2.85
N TYR A 155 -7.07 -10.52 3.68
CA TYR A 155 -6.37 -9.29 3.31
C TYR A 155 -4.84 -9.44 3.19
N SER A 156 -4.29 -10.65 3.32
CA SER A 156 -2.84 -10.89 3.34
C SER A 156 -2.14 -10.32 2.11
N ASP A 157 -2.72 -10.52 0.93
CA ASP A 157 -2.10 -10.15 -0.34
C ASP A 157 -2.14 -8.63 -0.55
N ALA A 158 -3.28 -8.00 -0.21
CA ALA A 158 -3.47 -6.56 -0.34
C ALA A 158 -2.49 -5.76 0.53
N ILE A 159 -2.09 -6.32 1.68
CA ILE A 159 -1.27 -5.62 2.68
C ILE A 159 0.20 -6.09 2.64
N ASN A 160 0.53 -7.12 1.85
CA ASN A 160 1.92 -7.60 1.74
C ASN A 160 2.89 -6.52 1.21
N GLY A 161 2.41 -5.66 0.32
CA GLY A 161 3.20 -4.51 -0.17
C GLY A 161 3.63 -3.56 0.94
N LEU A 162 2.88 -3.48 2.05
CA LEU A 162 3.22 -2.64 3.19
C LEU A 162 4.43 -3.17 3.97
N ASP A 163 4.56 -4.49 4.12
CA ASP A 163 5.74 -5.09 4.75
C ASP A 163 6.99 -4.84 3.92
N GLN A 164 6.88 -4.97 2.60
CA GLN A 164 7.98 -4.71 1.66
C GLN A 164 8.39 -3.23 1.67
N LEU A 165 7.42 -2.32 1.66
CA LEU A 165 7.67 -0.88 1.70
C LEU A 165 8.30 -0.46 3.04
N ASN A 166 7.92 -1.07 4.16
CA ASN A 166 8.50 -0.72 5.45
C ASN A 166 9.86 -1.39 5.71
N ASN A 167 9.99 -2.69 5.42
CA ASN A 167 11.17 -3.48 5.78
C ASN A 167 12.18 -3.65 4.65
N GLY A 168 11.70 -3.82 3.42
CA GLY A 168 12.55 -3.96 2.24
C GLY A 168 13.11 -2.64 1.75
N ASP A 169 12.37 -1.55 1.97
CA ASP A 169 12.68 -0.24 1.39
C ASP A 169 13.39 0.75 2.34
N LYS A 170 13.42 0.47 3.65
CA LYS A 170 14.11 1.29 4.66
C LYS A 170 15.61 1.51 4.41
N HIS A 171 16.20 0.84 3.42
CA HIS A 171 17.60 0.99 3.03
C HIS A 171 17.77 1.25 1.52
N ARG A 172 16.69 1.46 0.75
CA ARG A 172 16.75 1.53 -0.72
C ARG A 172 16.11 2.75 -1.37
N LEU A 173 14.84 3.07 -1.09
CA LEU A 173 14.13 4.20 -1.74
C LEU A 173 13.58 5.22 -0.73
N THR A 174 13.23 4.81 0.50
CA THR A 174 12.63 5.71 1.49
C THR A 174 13.66 6.39 2.41
N THR A 175 14.74 5.68 2.76
CA THR A 175 15.80 6.21 3.66
C THR A 175 17.04 6.73 2.91
N PRO A 176 17.53 6.08 1.85
CA PRO A 176 18.46 6.74 0.95
C PRO A 176 17.65 7.72 0.11
N LEU A 177 17.97 9.00 0.22
CA LEU A 177 17.44 10.09 -0.60
C LEU A 177 17.90 9.98 -2.08
N SER A 178 18.00 8.76 -2.60
CA SER A 178 18.54 8.44 -3.91
C SER A 178 17.49 8.64 -4.99
N GLN A 179 17.84 9.50 -5.95
CA GLN A 179 17.11 9.67 -7.20
C GLN A 179 17.24 8.39 -8.03
N VAL A 180 16.29 7.47 -7.95
CA VAL A 180 16.25 6.35 -8.89
C VAL A 180 14.93 6.37 -9.63
N ALA A 181 15.00 6.76 -10.91
CA ALA A 181 14.03 6.42 -11.91
C ALA A 181 14.77 6.01 -13.19
N GLU A 182 15.24 4.76 -13.26
CA GLU A 182 15.42 4.10 -14.55
C GLU A 182 14.25 3.12 -14.75
N ILE A 183 13.19 3.60 -15.39
CA ILE A 183 12.08 2.74 -15.83
C ILE A 183 12.48 2.15 -17.18
N ARG A 184 12.92 0.89 -17.20
CA ARG A 184 13.13 0.13 -18.45
C ARG A 184 11.83 -0.52 -18.89
N GLY A 185 11.12 0.12 -19.82
CA GLY A 185 10.02 -0.50 -20.54
C GLY A 185 10.54 -1.41 -21.66
N SER A 186 10.12 -2.67 -21.70
CA SER A 186 10.32 -3.55 -22.85
C SER A 186 9.17 -3.37 -23.86
N PRO A 187 9.43 -3.22 -25.17
CA PRO A 187 8.38 -3.13 -26.17
C PRO A 187 7.61 -4.46 -26.22
N GLN A 188 6.33 -4.42 -25.86
CA GLN A 188 5.42 -5.54 -26.03
C GLN A 188 5.22 -5.75 -27.53
N ARG A 189 5.89 -6.77 -28.10
CA ARG A 189 5.66 -7.20 -29.48
C ARG A 189 4.19 -7.60 -29.63
N ARG A 190 3.44 -6.89 -30.48
CA ARG A 190 2.13 -7.37 -30.95
C ARG A 190 2.31 -8.74 -31.61
N PRO A 191 1.47 -9.75 -31.34
CA PRO A 191 1.51 -10.99 -32.08
C PRO A 191 1.24 -10.72 -33.57
N ARG A 192 2.10 -11.27 -34.44
CA ARG A 192 1.92 -11.23 -35.89
C ARG A 192 0.59 -11.92 -36.21
N GLN A 193 -0.33 -11.20 -36.86
CA GLN A 193 -1.43 -11.83 -37.56
C GLN A 193 -0.82 -12.67 -38.69
N THR A 194 -0.98 -13.98 -38.61
CA THR A 194 -0.68 -14.90 -39.71
C THR A 194 -1.68 -14.64 -40.82
N THR A 195 -1.24 -13.99 -41.90
CA THR A 195 -1.97 -13.99 -43.17
C THR A 195 -1.90 -15.40 -43.74
N THR A 196 -3.00 -16.13 -43.64
CA THR A 196 -3.22 -17.39 -44.35
C THR A 196 -3.31 -17.10 -45.85
N SER A 197 -2.25 -17.41 -46.59
CA SER A 197 -2.26 -17.44 -48.05
C SER A 197 -3.06 -18.66 -48.52
N GLN A 198 -4.14 -18.44 -49.28
CA GLN A 198 -4.85 -19.50 -49.98
C GLN A 198 -4.01 -20.02 -51.17
N PRO A 199 -4.02 -21.33 -51.46
CA PRO A 199 -3.34 -21.88 -52.62
C PRO A 199 -4.15 -21.63 -53.91
N THR A 200 -3.49 -21.06 -54.91
CA THR A 200 -3.97 -21.00 -56.30
C THR A 200 -3.87 -22.38 -56.94
N ASN A 201 -5.01 -22.93 -57.35
CA ASN A 201 -5.09 -24.09 -58.25
C ASN A 201 -4.87 -23.62 -59.70
N PHE A 202 -3.88 -24.22 -60.37
CA PHE A 202 -3.84 -24.43 -61.81
C PHE A 202 -3.30 -25.83 -62.07
#